data_AF-A0A6P1ZVD9-F1
#
_entry.id   AF-A0A6P1ZVD9-F1
#
_cell.length_a   1.000
_cell.length_b   1.000
_cell.length_c   1.000
_cell.angle_alpha   90.00
_cell.angle_beta   90.00
_cell.angle_gamma   90.00
#
_symmetry.space_group_name_H-M   'P 1'
#
loop_
_entity.id
_entity.type
_entity.pdbx_description
1 polymer ?
#
loop_
_entity_poly.entity_id
_entity_poly.type
_entity_poly.pdbx_seq_one_letter_code
_entity_poly.pdbx_strand_id
1 'polypeptide(L)'
;MVAQVQELDAQQWVKTRSSLDPTQSTFLTWTGKIYSFIPGEKRKLLFKMSGVSVSRCIPTAEDSWDFTSRELTYYLDPQTNEILRHWENPWTGETMPVIHIANNPVQGQFQGKFPAQVEGDTTTFVFDIFPTYPNLLAEDPKFAEYSPYAIYQATELFKLAVPTVDLFNPELASVSQLRLGWDRIGQWLPWMKMGNRSGYLIYSASGSKVNGFTELPQLLQNEINTRVPLYKQAPKTFLDGEDMTSWLYFQKHFQAYLAGEIFPLPEAEEL
;
A
#
# COMPACT_ATOMS: atom_id res chain seq x y z
N MET A 1 -24.43 17.31 10.55
CA MET A 1 -24.87 16.54 11.75
C MET A 1 -23.61 15.94 12.36
N VAL A 2 -23.53 15.72 13.67
CA VAL A 2 -22.35 15.02 14.22
C VAL A 2 -22.33 13.59 13.69
N ALA A 3 -21.18 13.13 13.21
CA ALA A 3 -21.02 11.77 12.71
C ALA A 3 -21.42 10.75 13.79
N GLN A 4 -22.21 9.74 13.42
CA GLN A 4 -22.59 8.65 14.30
C GLN A 4 -21.74 7.43 13.97
N VAL A 5 -21.15 6.80 14.99
CA VAL A 5 -20.45 5.53 14.80
C VAL A 5 -21.48 4.40 14.74
N GLN A 6 -21.43 3.60 13.67
CA GLN A 6 -22.26 2.42 13.45
C GLN A 6 -21.39 1.20 13.16
N GLU A 7 -21.82 0.04 13.63
CA GLU A 7 -21.21 -1.25 13.31
C GLU A 7 -21.84 -1.82 12.05
N LEU A 8 -21.07 -1.95 10.97
CA LEU A 8 -21.52 -2.49 9.69
C LEU A 8 -21.02 -3.91 9.47
N ASP A 9 -21.74 -4.70 8.68
CA ASP A 9 -21.34 -6.08 8.40
C ASP A 9 -20.14 -6.16 7.47
N ALA A 10 -19.45 -7.30 7.54
CA ALA A 10 -18.34 -7.63 6.65
C ALA A 10 -18.73 -7.49 5.17
N GLN A 11 -19.99 -7.71 4.80
CA GLN A 11 -20.48 -7.43 3.44
C GLN A 11 -20.29 -5.97 3.01
N GLN A 12 -20.66 -4.99 3.85
CA GLN A 12 -20.46 -3.55 3.54
C GLN A 12 -18.97 -3.20 3.46
N TRP A 13 -18.17 -3.83 4.32
CA TRP A 13 -16.72 -3.66 4.27
C TRP A 13 -16.12 -4.21 2.97
N VAL A 14 -16.57 -5.38 2.51
CA VAL A 14 -16.18 -5.95 1.21
C VAL A 14 -16.57 -5.04 0.05
N LYS A 15 -17.81 -4.53 0.01
CA LYS A 15 -18.24 -3.56 -1.03
C LYS A 15 -17.34 -2.32 -1.07
N THR A 16 -16.86 -1.89 0.09
CA THR A 16 -15.95 -0.74 0.23
C THR A 16 -14.56 -1.10 -0.31
N ARG A 17 -13.92 -2.14 0.23
CA ARG A 17 -12.53 -2.51 -0.09
C ARG A 17 -12.34 -3.16 -1.46
N SER A 18 -13.34 -3.89 -1.96
CA SER A 18 -13.27 -4.67 -3.19
C SER A 18 -14.66 -4.82 -3.84
N SER A 19 -15.06 -6.04 -4.22
CA SER A 19 -16.34 -6.42 -4.79
C SER A 19 -16.87 -7.70 -4.12
N LEU A 20 -18.20 -7.86 -4.06
CA LEU A 20 -18.87 -9.10 -3.66
C LEU A 20 -18.80 -10.18 -4.75
N ASP A 21 -18.44 -9.84 -5.98
CA ASP A 21 -18.17 -10.81 -7.05
C ASP A 21 -16.72 -11.33 -6.92
N PRO A 22 -16.52 -12.59 -6.53
CA PRO A 22 -15.19 -13.14 -6.30
C PRO A 22 -14.40 -13.34 -7.60
N THR A 23 -15.02 -13.21 -8.78
CA THR A 23 -14.31 -13.32 -10.05
C THR A 23 -13.61 -12.02 -10.44
N GLN A 24 -14.03 -10.88 -9.88
CA GLN A 24 -13.57 -9.56 -10.27
C GLN A 24 -12.30 -9.12 -9.51
N SER A 25 -11.41 -8.43 -10.23
CA SER A 25 -10.33 -7.64 -9.63
C SER A 25 -10.80 -6.19 -9.50
N THR A 26 -10.65 -5.62 -8.30
CA THR A 26 -11.00 -4.21 -8.01
C THR A 26 -9.74 -3.38 -7.86
N PHE A 27 -9.74 -2.16 -8.39
CA PHE A 27 -8.57 -1.27 -8.43
C PHE A 27 -8.79 -0.05 -7.51
N LEU A 28 -7.91 0.12 -6.53
CA LEU A 28 -7.81 1.32 -5.70
C LEU A 28 -6.47 1.99 -6.00
N THR A 29 -6.48 3.22 -6.50
CA THR A 29 -5.25 3.97 -6.82
C THR A 29 -5.07 5.17 -5.90
N TRP A 30 -3.82 5.55 -5.66
CA TRP A 30 -3.46 6.73 -4.87
C TRP A 30 -2.30 7.50 -5.50
N THR A 31 -2.25 8.77 -5.14
CA THR A 31 -1.07 9.62 -5.34
C THR A 31 -0.79 10.40 -4.07
N GLY A 32 0.46 10.82 -3.90
CA GLY A 32 0.84 11.52 -2.69
C GLY A 32 2.27 12.04 -2.70
N LYS A 33 2.72 12.43 -1.52
CA LYS A 33 4.06 12.96 -1.26
C LYS A 33 4.66 12.28 -0.05
N ILE A 34 5.97 12.12 -0.08
CA ILE A 34 6.75 11.50 0.98
C ILE A 34 7.79 12.49 1.45
N TYR A 35 7.81 12.75 2.75
CA TYR A 35 8.68 13.73 3.38
C TYR A 35 9.61 13.08 4.39
N SER A 36 10.79 13.67 4.59
CA SER A 36 11.58 13.43 5.79
C SER A 36 11.03 14.21 6.98
N PHE A 37 11.10 13.59 8.14
CA PHE A 37 10.86 14.23 9.43
C PHE A 37 11.96 13.86 10.41
N ILE A 38 12.97 14.73 10.49
CA ILE A 38 14.12 14.58 11.39
C ILE A 38 14.01 15.66 12.47
N PRO A 39 14.08 15.30 13.77
CA PRO A 39 14.02 16.28 14.85
C PRO A 39 15.05 17.41 14.67
N GLY A 40 14.59 18.66 14.67
CA GLY A 40 15.45 19.85 14.51
C GLY A 40 15.80 20.22 13.07
N GLU A 41 15.44 19.40 12.07
CA GLU A 41 15.65 19.73 10.65
C GLU A 41 14.37 20.21 9.96
N LYS A 42 14.53 21.05 8.94
CA LYS A 42 13.42 21.38 8.04
C LYS A 42 13.01 20.14 7.26
N ARG A 43 11.70 19.86 7.18
CA ARG A 43 11.16 18.79 6.34
C ARG A 43 11.68 18.91 4.90
N LYS A 44 12.06 17.78 4.29
CA LYS A 44 12.39 17.70 2.86
C LYS A 44 11.31 16.90 2.16
N LEU A 45 10.83 17.38 1.02
CA LEU A 45 10.05 16.56 0.10
C LEU A 45 11.03 15.63 -0.61
N LEU A 46 10.93 14.33 -0.36
CA LEU A 46 11.83 13.34 -0.97
C LEU A 46 11.24 12.84 -2.29
N PHE A 47 9.98 12.46 -2.27
CA PHE A 47 9.32 11.80 -3.40
C PHE A 47 7.89 12.31 -3.57
N LYS A 48 7.42 12.32 -4.81
CA LYS A 48 6.00 12.08 -5.10
C LYS A 48 5.78 10.58 -5.20
N MET A 49 4.54 10.13 -5.15
CA MET A 49 4.23 8.71 -5.33
C MET A 49 2.96 8.50 -6.15
N SER A 50 2.90 7.37 -6.85
CA SER A 50 1.72 6.85 -7.53
C SER A 50 1.64 5.34 -7.29
N GLY A 51 0.50 4.87 -6.82
CA GLY A 51 0.32 3.47 -6.48
C GLY A 51 -1.07 2.93 -6.78
N VAL A 52 -1.18 1.62 -6.70
CA VAL A 52 -2.40 0.85 -6.93
C VAL A 52 -2.41 -0.39 -6.05
N SER A 53 -3.57 -0.70 -5.49
CA SER A 53 -3.91 -2.00 -4.93
C SER A 53 -4.92 -2.65 -5.87
N VAL A 54 -4.63 -3.87 -6.30
CA VAL A 54 -5.53 -4.72 -7.09
C VAL A 54 -5.98 -5.85 -6.20
N SER A 55 -7.27 -5.88 -5.87
CA SER A 55 -7.81 -6.75 -4.82
C SER A 55 -8.98 -7.60 -5.29
N ARG A 56 -9.22 -8.67 -4.54
CA ARG A 56 -10.36 -9.57 -4.65
C ARG A 56 -10.81 -10.00 -3.25
N CYS A 57 -12.11 -10.18 -3.07
CA CYS A 57 -12.66 -10.83 -1.88
C CYS A 57 -13.29 -12.17 -2.27
N ILE A 58 -13.00 -13.22 -1.51
CA ILE A 58 -13.45 -14.59 -1.77
C ILE A 58 -14.33 -15.03 -0.60
N PRO A 59 -15.62 -15.35 -0.80
CA PRO A 59 -16.48 -15.79 0.30
C PRO A 59 -16.00 -17.13 0.86
N THR A 60 -15.88 -17.22 2.18
CA THR A 60 -15.47 -18.44 2.90
C THR A 60 -16.58 -19.05 3.73
N ALA A 61 -17.51 -18.23 4.22
CA ALA A 61 -18.74 -18.63 4.90
C ALA A 61 -19.79 -17.50 4.82
N GLU A 62 -20.93 -17.66 5.49
CA GLU A 62 -21.86 -16.56 5.71
C GLU A 62 -21.15 -15.42 6.45
N ASP A 63 -21.25 -14.20 5.91
CA ASP A 63 -20.59 -12.99 6.44
C ASP A 63 -19.07 -13.09 6.69
N SER A 64 -18.36 -13.92 5.90
CA SER A 64 -16.91 -14.08 5.98
C SER A 64 -16.25 -14.13 4.61
N TRP A 65 -15.17 -13.38 4.44
CA TRP A 65 -14.40 -13.31 3.20
C TRP A 65 -12.89 -13.31 3.43
N ASP A 66 -12.17 -13.96 2.53
CA ASP A 66 -10.74 -13.78 2.36
C ASP A 66 -10.48 -12.60 1.41
N PHE A 67 -9.85 -11.54 1.91
CA PHE A 67 -9.32 -10.44 1.11
C PHE A 67 -7.91 -10.79 0.65
N THR A 68 -7.66 -10.67 -0.64
CA THR A 68 -6.33 -10.82 -1.22
C THR A 68 -6.05 -9.70 -2.19
N SER A 69 -4.81 -9.21 -2.20
CA SER A 69 -4.42 -8.11 -3.06
C SER A 69 -2.93 -8.11 -3.41
N ARG A 70 -2.63 -7.32 -4.44
CA ARG A 70 -1.27 -6.95 -4.85
C ARG A 70 -1.16 -5.43 -4.83
N GLU A 71 -0.07 -4.90 -4.30
CA GLU A 71 0.14 -3.45 -4.17
C GLU A 71 1.42 -3.00 -4.86
N LEU A 72 1.30 -1.97 -5.70
CA LEU A 72 2.43 -1.24 -6.27
C LEU A 72 2.44 0.18 -5.76
N THR A 73 3.61 0.72 -5.45
CA THR A 73 3.81 2.17 -5.35
C THR A 73 5.18 2.55 -5.88
N TYR A 74 5.15 3.40 -6.91
CA TYR A 74 6.35 4.02 -7.47
C TYR A 74 6.69 5.29 -6.73
N TYR A 75 7.98 5.44 -6.43
CA TYR A 75 8.58 6.68 -5.94
C TYR A 75 8.99 7.52 -7.16
N LEU A 76 8.50 8.74 -7.20
CA LEU A 76 8.64 9.65 -8.33
C LEU A 76 9.49 10.85 -7.94
N ASP A 77 10.23 11.35 -8.90
CA ASP A 77 11.00 12.58 -8.74
C ASP A 77 10.05 13.74 -8.38
N PRO A 78 10.35 14.52 -7.32
CA PRO A 78 9.44 15.56 -6.86
C PRO A 78 9.29 16.71 -7.85
N GLN A 79 10.25 16.92 -8.75
CA GLN A 79 10.24 17.96 -9.78
C GLN A 79 9.62 17.45 -11.09
N THR A 80 10.07 16.31 -11.61
CA THR A 80 9.72 15.83 -12.95
C THR A 80 8.52 14.87 -12.98
N ASN A 81 8.19 14.23 -11.84
CA ASN A 81 7.26 13.08 -11.74
C ASN A 81 7.71 11.81 -12.46
N GLU A 82 8.96 11.73 -12.89
CA GLU A 82 9.50 10.50 -13.48
C GLU A 82 9.74 9.44 -12.41
N ILE A 83 9.65 8.16 -12.80
CA ILE A 83 9.97 7.05 -11.89
C ILE A 83 11.46 7.12 -11.53
N LEU A 84 11.76 7.22 -10.23
CA LEU A 84 13.14 7.19 -9.76
C LEU A 84 13.68 5.77 -9.82
N ARG A 85 14.71 5.55 -10.66
CA ARG A 85 15.47 4.29 -10.65
C ARG A 85 16.66 4.33 -9.69
N HIS A 86 17.23 5.51 -9.52
CA HIS A 86 18.29 5.80 -8.57
C HIS A 86 17.93 7.05 -7.79
N TRP A 87 18.43 7.14 -6.56
CA TRP A 87 18.22 8.29 -5.68
C TRP A 87 19.53 8.68 -5.01
N GLU A 88 19.86 9.97 -5.11
CA GLU A 88 20.97 10.55 -4.35
C GLU A 88 20.48 10.88 -2.94
N ASN A 89 21.08 10.23 -1.95
CA ASN A 89 20.75 10.45 -0.55
C ASN A 89 21.27 11.84 -0.12
N PRO A 90 20.39 12.80 0.23
CA PRO A 90 20.78 14.19 0.49
C PRO A 90 21.53 14.38 1.82
N TRP A 91 21.77 13.31 2.57
CA TRP A 91 22.53 13.33 3.82
C TRP A 91 23.89 12.63 3.73
N THR A 92 24.07 11.71 2.77
CA THR A 92 25.34 10.98 2.58
C THR A 92 26.02 11.31 1.26
N GLY A 93 25.28 11.82 0.27
CA GLY A 93 25.76 12.03 -1.10
C GLY A 93 25.91 10.73 -1.90
N GLU A 94 25.55 9.58 -1.32
CA GLU A 94 25.56 8.31 -2.04
C GLU A 94 24.37 8.22 -2.98
N THR A 95 24.59 7.71 -4.19
CA THR A 95 23.51 7.35 -5.12
C THR A 95 23.25 5.86 -5.03
N MET A 96 22.00 5.49 -4.77
CA MET A 96 21.58 4.09 -4.60
C MET A 96 20.37 3.74 -5.48
N PRO A 97 20.20 2.47 -5.86
CA PRO A 97 18.99 1.99 -6.51
C PRO A 97 17.76 2.21 -5.63
N VAL A 98 16.65 2.57 -6.25
CA VAL A 98 15.37 2.72 -5.55
C VAL A 98 14.60 1.41 -5.60
N ILE A 99 14.22 0.89 -4.44
CA ILE A 99 13.27 -0.23 -4.36
C ILE A 99 11.86 0.33 -4.14
N HIS A 100 11.03 0.30 -5.18
CA HIS A 100 9.61 0.62 -5.13
C HIS A 100 8.81 -0.41 -4.31
N ILE A 101 7.61 -0.04 -3.87
CA ILE A 101 6.73 -0.99 -3.17
C ILE A 101 6.13 -1.94 -4.22
N ALA A 102 6.27 -3.22 -3.95
CA ALA A 102 5.74 -4.32 -4.75
C ALA A 102 5.35 -5.45 -3.80
N ASN A 103 4.21 -5.26 -3.11
CA ASN A 103 3.73 -6.23 -2.15
C ASN A 103 2.85 -7.25 -2.86
N ASN A 104 3.25 -8.52 -2.81
CA ASN A 104 2.51 -9.64 -3.33
C ASN A 104 2.75 -10.86 -2.41
N PRO A 105 1.75 -11.34 -1.66
CA PRO A 105 0.42 -10.76 -1.49
C PRO A 105 0.34 -9.75 -0.31
N VAL A 106 -0.79 -9.04 -0.23
CA VAL A 106 -1.30 -8.37 0.99
C VAL A 106 -2.71 -8.88 1.22
N GLN A 107 -2.96 -9.51 2.37
CA GLN A 107 -4.17 -10.30 2.60
C GLN A 107 -4.81 -10.02 3.97
N GLY A 108 -6.04 -10.49 4.15
CA GLY A 108 -6.72 -10.42 5.43
C GLY A 108 -8.03 -11.19 5.43
N GLN A 109 -8.54 -11.46 6.62
CA GLN A 109 -9.84 -12.09 6.79
C GLN A 109 -10.85 -11.04 7.23
N PHE A 110 -11.89 -10.85 6.42
CA PHE A 110 -12.97 -9.91 6.70
C PHE A 110 -14.14 -10.68 7.29
N GLN A 111 -14.25 -10.61 8.62
CA GLN A 111 -15.28 -11.29 9.40
C GLN A 111 -15.72 -10.39 10.56
N GLY A 112 -17.01 -10.45 10.91
CA GLY A 112 -17.59 -9.68 12.01
C GLY A 112 -18.02 -8.28 11.63
N LYS A 113 -18.00 -7.37 12.60
CA LYS A 113 -18.50 -6.00 12.48
C LYS A 113 -17.36 -5.00 12.29
N PHE A 114 -17.62 -3.99 11.47
CA PHE A 114 -16.69 -2.94 11.10
C PHE A 114 -17.25 -1.58 11.51
N PRO A 115 -16.59 -0.85 12.43
CA PRO A 115 -17.04 0.47 12.84
C PRO A 115 -16.86 1.47 11.70
N ALA A 116 -17.89 2.26 11.44
CA ALA A 116 -17.90 3.32 10.45
C ALA A 116 -18.58 4.58 10.98
N GLN A 117 -18.09 5.73 10.55
CA GLN A 117 -18.68 7.03 10.83
C GLN A 117 -19.69 7.38 9.74
N VAL A 118 -20.97 7.45 10.07
CA VAL A 118 -22.05 7.79 9.14
C VAL A 118 -22.41 9.26 9.33
N GLU A 119 -22.30 10.05 8.25
CA GLU A 119 -22.67 11.46 8.20
C GLU A 119 -23.52 11.74 6.96
N GLY A 120 -24.84 11.67 7.11
CA GLY A 120 -25.79 11.85 6.01
C GLY A 120 -25.54 10.85 4.88
N ASP A 121 -25.24 11.36 3.70
CA ASP A 121 -25.06 10.55 2.48
C ASP A 121 -23.65 9.94 2.36
N THR A 122 -22.77 10.16 3.33
CA THR A 122 -21.42 9.61 3.34
C THR A 122 -21.17 8.72 4.57
N THR A 123 -20.61 7.53 4.32
CA THR A 123 -20.05 6.66 5.35
C THR A 123 -18.54 6.64 5.23
N THR A 124 -17.84 6.88 6.34
CA THR A 124 -16.37 6.82 6.41
C THR A 124 -15.92 5.68 7.31
N PHE A 125 -15.22 4.70 6.73
CA PHE A 125 -14.49 3.71 7.51
C PHE A 125 -13.13 4.27 7.90
N VAL A 126 -12.82 4.22 9.19
CA VAL A 126 -11.54 4.65 9.75
C VAL A 126 -10.83 3.41 10.29
N PHE A 127 -9.62 3.14 9.78
CA PHE A 127 -8.78 2.09 10.32
C PHE A 127 -7.36 2.62 10.48
N ASP A 128 -6.94 2.63 11.74
CA ASP A 128 -5.64 3.11 12.15
C ASP A 128 -4.85 1.90 12.66
N ILE A 129 -3.73 1.62 11.99
CA ILE A 129 -2.91 0.43 12.23
C ILE A 129 -1.57 0.91 12.78
N PHE A 130 -1.08 0.27 13.84
CA PHE A 130 0.20 0.57 14.47
C PHE A 130 1.12 -0.66 14.45
N PRO A 131 1.62 -1.09 13.26
CA PRO A 131 2.45 -2.27 13.17
C PRO A 131 3.68 -2.11 14.07
N THR A 132 3.90 -3.09 14.94
CA THR A 132 5.04 -3.15 15.86
C THR A 132 5.47 -4.60 15.97
N TYR A 133 6.59 -4.97 15.35
CA TYR A 133 7.07 -6.35 15.29
C TYR A 133 8.60 -6.42 15.14
N PRO A 134 9.24 -7.56 15.44
CA PRO A 134 10.68 -7.73 15.25
C PRO A 134 11.12 -7.43 13.81
N ASN A 135 12.12 -6.58 13.63
CA ASN A 135 12.68 -6.29 12.33
C ASN A 135 13.60 -7.44 11.88
N LEU A 136 13.14 -8.20 10.88
CA LEU A 136 13.86 -9.32 10.27
C LEU A 136 15.26 -8.98 9.71
N LEU A 137 15.57 -7.69 9.50
CA LEU A 137 16.89 -7.25 9.03
C LEU A 137 17.88 -7.01 10.18
N ALA A 138 17.42 -6.82 11.41
CA ALA A 138 18.26 -6.27 12.49
C ALA A 138 19.35 -7.24 12.99
N GLU A 139 19.09 -8.55 12.91
CA GLU A 139 20.01 -9.57 13.45
C GLU A 139 21.14 -9.95 12.48
N ASP A 140 20.99 -9.69 11.18
CA ASP A 140 21.99 -10.03 10.17
C ASP A 140 22.97 -8.84 9.99
N PRO A 141 24.26 -9.01 10.32
CA PRO A 141 25.24 -7.92 10.26
C PRO A 141 25.35 -7.24 8.91
N LYS A 142 25.01 -7.91 7.80
CA LYS A 142 25.06 -7.30 6.46
C LYS A 142 24.05 -6.17 6.27
N PHE A 143 23.01 -6.11 7.10
CA PHE A 143 21.97 -5.09 7.05
C PHE A 143 22.16 -3.96 8.08
N ALA A 144 23.26 -3.97 8.84
CA ALA A 144 23.51 -2.97 9.89
C ALA A 144 23.50 -1.51 9.37
N GLU A 145 23.96 -1.28 8.15
CA GLU A 145 23.92 0.05 7.51
C GLU A 145 22.56 0.43 6.92
N TYR A 146 21.60 -0.51 6.87
CA TYR A 146 20.34 -0.36 6.16
C TYR A 146 19.15 -0.22 7.11
N SER A 147 19.03 -1.10 8.10
CA SER A 147 17.92 -1.10 9.06
C SER A 147 18.31 -1.78 10.38
N PRO A 148 19.13 -1.13 11.24
CA PRO A 148 19.71 -1.76 12.43
C PRO A 148 18.77 -1.84 13.64
N TYR A 149 17.62 -1.18 13.63
CA TYR A 149 16.70 -1.20 14.78
C TYR A 149 16.05 -2.57 14.94
N ALA A 150 16.07 -3.13 16.16
CA ALA A 150 15.53 -4.46 16.47
C ALA A 150 14.01 -4.58 16.24
N ILE A 151 13.27 -3.48 16.34
CA ILE A 151 11.82 -3.44 16.17
C ILE A 151 11.49 -2.55 14.97
N TYR A 152 10.69 -3.07 14.04
CA TYR A 152 10.01 -2.26 13.05
C TYR A 152 8.77 -1.64 13.70
N GLN A 153 8.58 -0.34 13.47
CA GLN A 153 7.39 0.36 13.90
C GLN A 153 6.92 1.34 12.83
N ALA A 154 5.61 1.36 12.62
CA ALA A 154 4.95 2.34 11.78
C ALA A 154 3.58 2.71 12.34
N THR A 155 2.98 3.72 11.71
CA THR A 155 1.59 4.10 11.88
C THR A 155 1.01 4.27 10.50
N GLU A 156 -0.13 3.65 10.23
CA GLU A 156 -0.89 3.84 8.99
C GLU A 156 -2.31 4.26 9.34
N LEU A 157 -2.73 5.39 8.80
CA LEU A 157 -3.99 6.06 9.14
C LEU A 157 -4.83 6.15 7.88
N PHE A 158 -5.89 5.35 7.80
CA PHE A 158 -6.73 5.29 6.61
C PHE A 158 -8.12 5.83 6.87
N LYS A 159 -8.68 6.48 5.85
CA LYS A 159 -10.06 6.95 5.79
C LYS A 159 -10.63 6.60 4.42
N LEU A 160 -11.65 5.75 4.39
CA LEU A 160 -12.36 5.37 3.16
C LEU A 160 -13.77 5.92 3.24
N ALA A 161 -14.03 6.99 2.49
CA ALA A 161 -15.34 7.62 2.40
C ALA A 161 -16.08 7.13 1.15
N VAL A 162 -17.32 6.68 1.34
CA VAL A 162 -18.18 6.10 0.29
C VAL A 162 -19.61 6.62 0.41
N PRO A 163 -20.42 6.59 -0.67
CA PRO A 163 -21.85 6.88 -0.58
C PRO A 163 -22.55 5.88 0.35
N THR A 164 -23.27 6.37 1.37
CA THR A 164 -23.99 5.52 2.33
C THR A 164 -24.99 4.61 1.62
N VAL A 165 -25.68 5.12 0.60
CA VAL A 165 -26.69 4.38 -0.17
C VAL A 165 -26.12 3.17 -0.90
N ASP A 166 -24.86 3.23 -1.33
CA ASP A 166 -24.24 2.12 -2.06
C ASP A 166 -24.00 0.91 -1.17
N LEU A 167 -23.72 1.13 0.12
CA LEU A 167 -23.46 0.06 1.09
C LEU A 167 -24.67 -0.85 1.27
N PHE A 168 -25.88 -0.31 1.15
CA PHE A 168 -27.14 -1.02 1.37
C PHE A 168 -27.90 -1.34 0.09
N ASN A 169 -27.41 -0.92 -1.07
CA ASN A 169 -28.03 -1.26 -2.36
C ASN A 169 -27.71 -2.71 -2.78
N PRO A 170 -28.71 -3.62 -2.85
CA PRO A 170 -28.48 -5.03 -3.19
C PRO A 170 -28.04 -5.24 -4.65
N GLU A 171 -28.30 -4.27 -5.54
CA GLU A 171 -27.93 -4.36 -6.96
C GLU A 171 -26.43 -4.05 -7.21
N LEU A 172 -25.73 -3.55 -6.19
CA LEU A 172 -24.31 -3.21 -6.28
C LEU A 172 -23.45 -4.26 -5.58
N ALA A 173 -22.51 -4.86 -6.32
CA ALA A 173 -21.48 -5.73 -5.75
C ALA A 173 -20.31 -4.95 -5.12
N SER A 174 -20.11 -3.69 -5.52
CA SER A 174 -19.09 -2.78 -5.01
C SER A 174 -19.68 -1.38 -4.88
N VAL A 175 -19.14 -0.54 -3.98
CA VAL A 175 -19.44 0.89 -3.99
C VAL A 175 -19.06 1.52 -5.34
N SER A 176 -19.87 2.46 -5.83
CA SER A 176 -19.66 3.16 -7.09
C SER A 176 -18.54 4.19 -7.00
N GLN A 177 -18.31 4.73 -5.80
CA GLN A 177 -17.28 5.71 -5.52
C GLN A 177 -16.60 5.41 -4.19
N LEU A 178 -15.30 5.68 -4.14
CA LEU A 178 -14.53 5.65 -2.91
C LEU A 178 -13.52 6.79 -2.95
N ARG A 179 -13.40 7.52 -1.85
CA ARG A 179 -12.30 8.46 -1.59
C ARG A 179 -11.42 7.91 -0.48
N LEU A 180 -10.13 7.83 -0.76
CA LEU A 180 -9.11 7.42 0.19
C LEU A 180 -8.38 8.66 0.71
N GLY A 181 -8.29 8.80 2.02
CA GLY A 181 -7.22 9.53 2.70
C GLY A 181 -6.29 8.53 3.37
N TRP A 182 -4.97 8.68 3.15
CA TRP A 182 -3.98 7.79 3.75
C TRP A 182 -2.74 8.58 4.16
N ASP A 183 -2.39 8.45 5.43
CA ASP A 183 -1.11 8.90 5.94
C ASP A 183 -0.35 7.73 6.56
N ARG A 184 0.96 7.70 6.38
CA ARG A 184 1.85 6.73 7.02
C ARG A 184 3.04 7.43 7.65
N ILE A 185 3.39 7.04 8.86
CA ILE A 185 4.64 7.42 9.52
C ILE A 185 5.44 6.14 9.74
N GLY A 186 6.68 6.10 9.25
CA GLY A 186 7.50 4.90 9.36
C GLY A 186 8.99 5.21 9.40
N GLN A 187 9.77 4.21 9.80
CA GLN A 187 11.23 4.27 9.73
C GLN A 187 11.71 4.52 8.28
N TRP A 188 12.98 4.93 8.14
CA TRP A 188 13.63 4.97 6.83
C TRP A 188 13.52 3.63 6.12
N LEU A 189 13.25 3.65 4.81
CA LEU A 189 13.23 2.42 4.03
C LEU A 189 14.64 1.83 3.98
N PRO A 190 14.81 0.50 4.07
CA PRO A 190 16.13 -0.11 4.14
C PRO A 190 17.06 0.31 3.01
N TRP A 191 16.55 0.35 1.76
CA TRP A 191 17.34 0.73 0.58
C TRP A 191 17.88 2.17 0.62
N MET A 192 17.34 3.04 1.48
CA MET A 192 17.86 4.41 1.65
C MET A 192 19.19 4.44 2.41
N LYS A 193 19.62 3.28 2.97
CA LYS A 193 20.90 3.10 3.69
C LYS A 193 21.12 4.17 4.76
N MET A 194 20.08 4.39 5.58
CA MET A 194 20.08 5.43 6.61
C MET A 194 20.63 4.95 7.96
N GLY A 195 20.96 3.66 8.08
CA GLY A 195 21.47 3.06 9.32
C GLY A 195 20.64 3.44 10.54
N ASN A 196 21.31 3.89 11.60
CA ASN A 196 20.70 4.35 12.84
C ASN A 196 20.43 5.86 12.87
N ARG A 197 20.38 6.52 11.70
CA ARG A 197 20.06 7.95 11.64
C ARG A 197 18.64 8.17 12.16
N SER A 198 18.47 9.22 12.96
CA SER A 198 17.17 9.59 13.51
C SER A 198 16.22 10.08 12.42
N GLY A 199 14.93 10.00 12.71
CA GLY A 199 13.87 10.52 11.86
C GLY A 199 13.02 9.45 11.19
N TYR A 200 11.98 9.92 10.52
CA TYR A 200 10.93 9.11 9.94
C TYR A 200 10.56 9.62 8.55
N LEU A 201 9.94 8.74 7.77
CA LEU A 201 9.20 9.10 6.58
C LEU A 201 7.76 9.42 6.94
N ILE A 202 7.23 10.50 6.37
CA ILE A 202 5.81 10.83 6.40
C ILE A 202 5.27 10.73 4.99
N TYR A 203 4.38 9.77 4.77
CA TYR A 203 3.58 9.60 3.58
C TYR A 203 2.27 10.35 3.79
N SER A 204 1.87 11.15 2.81
CA SER A 204 0.55 11.77 2.79
C SER A 204 -0.04 11.62 1.40
N ALA A 205 -1.18 10.95 1.34
CA ALA A 205 -1.77 10.44 0.11
C ALA A 205 -3.29 10.63 0.08
N SER A 206 -3.79 10.70 -1.13
CA SER A 206 -5.21 10.56 -1.40
C SER A 206 -5.42 9.68 -2.63
N GLY A 207 -6.60 9.07 -2.71
CA GLY A 207 -6.89 8.10 -3.76
C GLY A 207 -8.36 7.89 -4.01
N SER A 208 -8.64 6.98 -4.94
CA SER A 208 -9.99 6.57 -5.27
C SER A 208 -10.04 5.19 -5.90
N LYS A 209 -11.19 4.53 -5.75
CA LYS A 209 -11.52 3.35 -6.56
C LYS A 209 -11.74 3.79 -8.01
N VAL A 210 -11.26 2.99 -8.96
CA VAL A 210 -11.47 3.20 -10.41
C VAL A 210 -12.12 1.96 -11.01
N ASN A 211 -12.79 2.10 -12.16
CA ASN A 211 -13.59 1.02 -12.74
C ASN A 211 -12.75 -0.11 -13.35
N GLY A 212 -11.45 0.12 -13.55
CA GLY A 212 -10.56 -0.89 -14.08
C GLY A 212 -9.17 -0.37 -14.40
N PHE A 213 -8.36 -1.27 -14.94
CA PHE A 213 -6.96 -1.03 -15.29
C PHE A 213 -6.73 0.22 -16.17
N THR A 214 -7.61 0.46 -17.15
CA THR A 214 -7.47 1.58 -18.11
C THR A 214 -7.69 2.96 -17.49
N GLU A 215 -8.26 3.04 -16.28
CA GLU A 215 -8.47 4.28 -15.54
C GLU A 215 -7.34 4.57 -14.53
N LEU A 216 -6.34 3.69 -14.42
CA LEU A 216 -5.15 3.96 -13.60
C LEU A 216 -4.31 5.10 -14.21
N PRO A 217 -3.50 5.82 -13.41
CA PRO A 217 -2.46 6.70 -13.94
C PRO A 217 -1.63 6.04 -15.05
N GLN A 218 -1.38 6.77 -16.14
CA GLN A 218 -0.70 6.24 -17.34
C GLN A 218 0.64 5.55 -17.03
N LEU A 219 1.38 6.10 -16.05
CA LEU A 219 2.63 5.53 -15.56
C LEU A 219 2.44 4.11 -15.04
N LEU A 220 1.41 3.85 -14.24
CA LEU A 220 1.08 2.53 -13.72
C LEU A 220 0.64 1.60 -14.84
N GLN A 221 -0.18 2.08 -15.77
CA GLN A 221 -0.59 1.28 -16.93
C GLN A 221 0.62 0.81 -17.74
N ASN A 222 1.59 1.70 -17.99
CA ASN A 222 2.78 1.39 -18.76
C ASN A 222 3.65 0.35 -18.04
N GLU A 223 3.96 0.55 -16.76
CA GLU A 223 4.79 -0.40 -16.01
C GLU A 223 4.12 -1.77 -15.86
N ILE A 224 2.82 -1.81 -15.56
CA ILE A 224 2.08 -3.07 -15.45
C ILE A 224 2.00 -3.79 -16.80
N ASN A 225 1.83 -3.08 -17.91
CA ASN A 225 1.78 -3.73 -19.22
C ASN A 225 3.13 -4.29 -19.69
N THR A 226 4.24 -3.69 -19.28
CA THR A 226 5.55 -3.95 -19.91
C THR A 226 6.55 -4.64 -18.98
N ARG A 227 6.38 -4.53 -17.66
CA ARG A 227 7.37 -4.99 -16.69
C ARG A 227 6.79 -5.87 -15.60
N VAL A 228 5.63 -5.51 -15.07
CA VAL A 228 5.01 -6.18 -13.91
C VAL A 228 3.56 -6.61 -14.19
N PRO A 229 3.34 -7.46 -15.21
CA PRO A 229 1.99 -7.81 -15.67
C PRO A 229 1.17 -8.61 -14.66
N LEU A 230 1.81 -9.24 -13.67
CA LEU A 230 1.15 -9.89 -12.53
C LEU A 230 0.16 -8.97 -11.79
N TYR A 231 0.40 -7.65 -11.80
CA TYR A 231 -0.45 -6.65 -11.16
C TYR A 231 -1.65 -6.22 -12.02
N LYS A 232 -1.95 -6.90 -13.13
CA LYS A 232 -3.21 -6.74 -13.86
C LYS A 232 -4.40 -7.37 -13.14
N GLN A 233 -4.14 -8.31 -12.24
CA GLN A 233 -5.15 -9.08 -11.54
C GLN A 233 -4.77 -9.20 -10.06
N ALA A 234 -5.77 -9.34 -9.20
CA ALA A 234 -5.56 -9.78 -7.82
C ALA A 234 -5.26 -11.30 -7.79
N PRO A 235 -4.63 -11.82 -6.72
CA PRO A 235 -4.50 -13.27 -6.54
C PRO A 235 -5.88 -13.94 -6.53
N LYS A 236 -5.95 -15.16 -7.07
CA LYS A 236 -7.22 -15.91 -7.17
C LYS A 236 -7.63 -16.61 -5.88
N THR A 237 -6.68 -16.78 -4.96
CA THR A 237 -6.85 -17.50 -3.70
C THR A 237 -6.12 -16.75 -2.58
N PHE A 238 -6.53 -17.02 -1.33
CA PHE A 238 -5.70 -16.69 -0.17
C PHE A 238 -4.45 -17.58 -0.21
N LEU A 239 -3.26 -16.97 -0.16
CA LEU A 239 -2.00 -17.70 -0.19
C LEU A 239 -1.52 -18.02 1.23
N ASP A 240 -0.95 -19.21 1.41
CA ASP A 240 -0.21 -19.57 2.61
C ASP A 240 1.11 -18.78 2.69
N GLY A 241 1.43 -18.24 3.87
CA GLY A 241 2.69 -17.53 4.11
C GLY A 241 2.50 -16.20 4.82
N GLU A 242 3.59 -15.43 4.88
CA GLU A 242 3.59 -14.08 5.41
C GLU A 242 3.27 -13.06 4.30
N ASP A 243 2.49 -12.02 4.65
CA ASP A 243 2.26 -10.89 3.77
C ASP A 243 3.58 -10.19 3.42
N MET A 244 3.69 -9.75 2.18
CA MET A 244 4.89 -9.06 1.73
C MET A 244 4.98 -7.66 2.36
N THR A 245 6.15 -7.35 2.90
CA THR A 245 6.48 -6.01 3.40
C THR A 245 7.68 -5.45 2.65
N SER A 246 7.87 -4.12 2.67
CA SER A 246 9.06 -3.50 2.06
C SER A 246 10.38 -4.00 2.69
N TRP A 247 10.36 -4.43 3.95
CA TRP A 247 11.52 -5.01 4.64
C TRP A 247 11.82 -6.43 4.14
N LEU A 248 10.79 -7.27 4.04
CA LEU A 248 10.93 -8.62 3.52
C LEU A 248 11.35 -8.62 2.04
N TYR A 249 10.76 -7.73 1.24
CA TYR A 249 11.13 -7.56 -0.17
C TYR A 249 12.59 -7.12 -0.31
N PHE A 250 13.03 -6.14 0.49
CA PHE A 250 14.44 -5.73 0.53
C PHE A 250 15.37 -6.90 0.92
N GLN A 251 15.00 -7.68 1.94
CA GLN A 251 15.78 -8.85 2.35
C GLN A 251 15.93 -9.86 1.22
N LYS A 252 14.82 -10.24 0.58
CA LYS A 252 14.75 -11.23 -0.51
C LYS A 252 15.57 -10.80 -1.72
N HIS A 253 15.58 -9.51 -2.03
CA HIS A 253 16.20 -8.97 -3.25
C HIS A 253 17.48 -8.16 -3.00
N PHE A 254 18.13 -8.35 -1.85
CA PHE A 254 19.32 -7.59 -1.49
C PHE A 254 20.46 -7.73 -2.51
N GLN A 255 20.67 -8.91 -3.10
CA GLN A 255 21.71 -9.10 -4.12
C GLN A 255 21.40 -8.34 -5.42
N ALA A 256 20.14 -8.35 -5.86
CA ALA A 256 19.70 -7.55 -7.02
C ALA A 256 19.84 -6.04 -6.74
N TYR A 257 19.57 -5.62 -5.50
CA TYR A 257 19.82 -4.25 -5.06
C TYR A 257 21.32 -3.88 -5.14
N LEU A 258 22.22 -4.74 -4.66
CA LEU A 258 23.66 -4.51 -4.79
C LEU A 258 24.13 -4.52 -6.25
N ALA A 259 23.47 -5.27 -7.13
CA ALA A 259 23.74 -5.31 -8.56
C ALA A 259 23.21 -4.11 -9.34
N GLY A 260 22.45 -3.20 -8.71
CA GLY A 260 21.87 -2.04 -9.37
C GLY A 260 20.70 -2.38 -10.29
N GLU A 261 20.01 -3.49 -10.03
CA GLU A 261 18.84 -3.86 -10.82
C GLU A 261 17.69 -2.86 -10.68
N ILE A 262 16.79 -2.88 -11.66
CA ILE A 262 15.67 -1.95 -11.68
C ILE A 262 14.45 -2.61 -11.04
N PHE A 263 13.95 -2.03 -9.96
CA PHE A 263 12.77 -2.50 -9.24
C PHE A 263 11.45 -1.87 -9.75
N PRO A 264 10.30 -2.52 -9.51
CA PRO A 264 10.17 -3.90 -9.02
C PRO A 264 10.72 -4.93 -10.01
N LEU A 265 11.19 -6.06 -9.49
CA LEU A 265 11.58 -7.18 -10.34
C LEU A 265 10.34 -7.85 -10.92
N PRO A 266 10.35 -8.27 -12.20
CA PRO A 266 9.25 -9.01 -12.79
C PRO A 266 9.02 -10.35 -12.08
N GLU A 267 7.76 -10.65 -11.79
CA GLU A 267 7.32 -11.97 -11.30
C GLU A 267 6.48 -12.64 -12.39
N ALA A 268 6.55 -13.97 -12.47
CA ALA A 268 5.76 -14.73 -13.43
C ALA A 268 4.26 -14.60 -13.13
N GLU A 269 3.43 -14.55 -14.17
CA GLU A 269 1.97 -14.63 -14.01
C GLU A 269 1.58 -16.00 -13.44
N GLU A 270 0.59 -16.01 -12.54
CA GLU A 270 -0.05 -17.25 -12.09
C GLU A 270 -0.78 -17.88 -13.30
N LEU A 271 -0.37 -19.09 -13.69
CA LEU A 271 -1.01 -19.88 -14.75
C LEU A 271 -2.51 -20.15 -14.44
#